data_AF-A0A150RWS4-F1
#
_entry.id   AF-A0A150RWS4-F1
#
_cell.length_a   1.000
_cell.length_b   1.000
_cell.length_c   1.000
_cell.angle_alpha   90.00
_cell.angle_beta   90.00
_cell.angle_gamma   90.00
#
_symmetry.space_group_name_H-M   'P 1'
#
loop_
_entity.id
_entity.type
_entity.pdbx_description
1 polymer ?
#
loop_
_entity_poly.entity_id
_entity_poly.type
_entity_poly.pdbx_seq_one_letter_code
_entity_poly.pdbx_strand_id
1 'polypeptide(L)'
;MSGLEEKIFQEYMTFFEKAERERRWNVFQDIPWDRVNKGASEELALCAETFCSVEMYLPDYVANGINIVRSYFGQAWFQANWAYEESKHSLTLMQYLLRSGKRTEEQLTDLQHKIFAKQWNLPFHTPRQMTFYGCVQEMATFVIYVKHRERAAAENDECLRAIYDYIARDEIAHCRFYQSVIKVLLEEDREGTLADMAHVFANFEMPGVGIVPDYDSRILKMREAGVDRNVFIQKVYMPILKYLGVGRHEMLAAQRAALDLRHGDERRRATSIDALAPAPTQNDAPQALSA
;
A
#
# COMPACT_ATOMS: atom_id res chain seq x y z
N MET A 1 2.13 16.86 25.20
CA MET A 1 2.11 15.67 24.32
C MET A 1 1.78 14.48 25.19
N SER A 2 0.89 13.60 24.74
CA SER A 2 0.66 12.32 25.42
C SER A 2 1.92 11.45 25.38
N GLY A 3 2.03 10.45 26.26
CA GLY A 3 3.17 9.51 26.22
C GLY A 3 3.26 8.75 24.89
N LEU A 4 2.12 8.52 24.23
CA LEU A 4 2.05 7.95 22.89
C LEU A 4 2.71 8.84 21.83
N GLU A 5 2.36 10.13 21.80
CA GLU A 5 2.91 11.10 20.83
C GLU A 5 4.43 11.24 20.98
N GLU A 6 4.92 11.25 22.21
CA GLU A 6 6.36 11.35 22.49
C GLU A 6 7.13 10.11 21.99
N LYS A 7 6.62 8.89 22.27
CA LYS A 7 7.21 7.65 21.74
C LYS A 7 7.27 7.65 20.22
N ILE A 8 6.17 8.02 19.56
CA ILE A 8 6.10 8.07 18.09
C ILE A 8 7.08 9.11 17.52
N PHE A 9 7.24 10.25 18.17
CA PHE A 9 8.20 11.26 17.75
C PHE A 9 9.66 10.78 17.90
N GLN A 10 9.99 10.04 18.95
CA GLN A 10 11.31 9.42 19.13
C GLN A 10 11.62 8.39 18.02
N GLU A 11 10.63 7.58 17.63
CA GLU A 11 10.76 6.66 16.49
C GLU A 11 11.02 7.41 15.18
N TYR A 12 10.35 8.54 14.98
CA TYR A 12 10.61 9.39 13.81
C TYR A 12 12.03 9.96 13.82
N MET A 13 12.50 10.49 14.96
CA MET A 13 13.85 11.04 15.06
C MET A 13 14.92 9.97 14.79
N THR A 14 14.72 8.75 15.30
CA THR A 14 15.60 7.60 15.04
C THR A 14 15.63 7.25 13.55
N PHE A 15 14.46 7.20 12.91
CA PHE A 15 14.34 6.95 11.47
C PHE A 15 15.03 8.06 10.65
N PHE A 16 14.80 9.32 11.00
CA PHE A 16 15.30 10.50 10.29
C PHE A 16 16.82 10.61 10.39
N GLU A 17 17.40 10.47 11.60
CA GLU A 17 18.85 10.49 11.79
C GLU A 17 19.54 9.39 10.97
N LYS A 18 18.98 8.18 10.96
CA LYS A 18 19.52 7.07 10.18
C LYS A 18 19.42 7.34 8.67
N ALA A 19 18.33 7.96 8.22
CA ALA A 19 18.15 8.34 6.82
C ALA A 19 19.25 9.30 6.36
N GLU A 20 19.49 10.37 7.12
CA GLU A 20 20.52 11.37 6.83
C GLU A 20 21.94 10.78 6.77
N ARG A 21 22.25 9.86 7.69
CA ARG A 21 23.59 9.26 7.78
C ARG A 21 23.89 8.26 6.68
N GLU A 22 22.88 7.51 6.26
CA GLU A 22 23.12 6.28 5.49
C GLU A 22 22.36 6.23 4.17
N ARG A 23 21.12 6.73 4.10
CA ARG A 23 20.17 6.41 3.01
C ARG A 23 19.95 7.51 1.97
N ARG A 24 20.39 8.75 2.21
CA ARG A 24 20.20 9.82 1.23
C ARG A 24 20.93 9.52 -0.08
N TRP A 25 20.16 9.42 -1.15
CA TRP A 25 20.63 9.25 -2.52
C TRP A 25 20.01 10.31 -3.43
N ASN A 26 20.76 10.68 -4.46
CA ASN A 26 20.47 11.71 -5.45
C ASN A 26 20.19 11.08 -6.83
N VAL A 27 19.02 11.37 -7.39
CA VAL A 27 18.56 10.84 -8.69
C VAL A 27 19.55 11.09 -9.82
N PHE A 28 20.26 12.21 -9.81
CA PHE A 28 21.12 12.63 -10.91
C PHE A 28 22.58 12.19 -10.74
N GLN A 29 23.02 11.91 -9.51
CA GLN A 29 24.43 11.61 -9.20
C GLN A 29 24.68 10.14 -8.86
N ASP A 30 23.75 9.48 -8.15
CA ASP A 30 23.98 8.15 -7.59
C ASP A 30 23.45 7.01 -8.48
N ILE A 31 22.62 7.34 -9.47
CA ILE A 31 22.13 6.39 -10.46
C ILE A 31 23.14 6.30 -11.63
N PRO A 32 23.62 5.10 -12.01
CA PRO A 32 24.60 4.92 -13.07
C PRO A 32 23.95 5.02 -14.45
N TRP A 33 23.51 6.23 -14.82
CA TRP A 33 22.76 6.50 -16.06
C TRP A 33 23.53 6.13 -17.34
N ASP A 34 24.86 6.11 -17.29
CA ASP A 34 25.74 5.67 -18.37
C ASP A 34 25.64 4.17 -18.66
N ARG A 35 25.09 3.38 -17.72
CA ARG A 35 24.96 1.93 -17.81
C ARG A 35 23.53 1.45 -18.08
N VAL A 36 22.69 2.32 -18.66
CA VAL A 36 21.32 1.97 -19.05
C VAL A 36 21.31 0.97 -20.21
N ASN A 37 20.52 -0.10 -20.11
CA ASN A 37 20.40 -1.06 -21.20
C ASN A 37 19.31 -0.64 -22.21
N LYS A 38 19.73 -0.04 -23.33
CA LYS A 38 18.80 0.31 -24.44
C LYS A 38 18.16 -0.91 -25.11
N GLY A 39 18.79 -2.08 -24.97
CA GLY A 39 18.30 -3.37 -25.44
C GLY A 39 17.33 -4.07 -24.49
N ALA A 40 16.97 -3.48 -23.35
CA ALA A 40 16.03 -4.06 -22.39
C ALA A 40 14.72 -4.54 -23.06
N SER A 41 14.14 -5.63 -22.58
CA SER A 41 12.88 -6.14 -23.12
C SER A 41 11.74 -5.12 -22.92
N GLU A 42 10.74 -5.16 -23.80
CA GLU A 42 9.52 -4.37 -23.62
C GLU A 42 8.78 -4.79 -22.33
N GLU A 43 8.94 -6.04 -21.90
CA GLU A 43 8.35 -6.54 -20.67
C GLU A 43 9.00 -5.90 -19.42
N LEU A 44 10.33 -5.77 -19.41
CA LEU A 44 11.05 -5.06 -18.33
C LEU A 44 10.67 -3.58 -18.29
N ALA A 45 10.56 -2.95 -19.46
CA ALA A 45 10.10 -1.56 -19.56
C ALA A 45 8.66 -1.39 -19.07
N LEU A 46 7.76 -2.31 -19.43
CA LEU A 46 6.37 -2.30 -18.97
C LEU A 46 6.27 -2.49 -17.45
N CYS A 47 7.14 -3.31 -16.85
CA CYS A 47 7.22 -3.44 -15.39
C CYS A 47 7.61 -2.10 -14.74
N ALA A 48 8.68 -1.45 -15.23
CA ALA A 48 9.11 -0.15 -14.74
C ALA A 48 8.03 0.93 -14.90
N GLU A 49 7.35 0.98 -16.05
CA GLU A 49 6.24 1.91 -16.29
C GLU A 49 5.04 1.65 -15.36
N THR A 50 4.71 0.39 -15.10
CA THR A 50 3.58 0.04 -14.23
C THR A 50 3.82 0.50 -12.79
N PHE A 51 5.02 0.30 -12.26
CA PHE A 51 5.37 0.77 -10.92
C PHE A 51 5.53 2.28 -10.87
N CYS A 52 6.15 2.87 -11.89
CA CYS A 52 6.17 4.32 -12.06
C CYS A 52 4.74 4.91 -11.99
N SER A 53 3.77 4.27 -12.63
CA SER A 53 2.36 4.69 -12.61
C SER A 53 1.74 4.65 -11.22
N VAL A 54 2.09 3.65 -10.40
CA VAL A 54 1.64 3.58 -9.00
C VAL A 54 2.29 4.71 -8.19
N GLU A 55 3.61 4.89 -8.31
CA GLU A 55 4.33 5.93 -7.57
C GLU A 55 3.91 7.36 -7.94
N MET A 56 3.38 7.57 -9.14
CA MET A 56 2.91 8.89 -9.59
C MET A 56 1.66 9.39 -8.86
N TYR A 57 0.94 8.51 -8.13
CA TYR A 57 -0.14 8.92 -7.23
C TYR A 57 0.37 9.50 -5.90
N LEU A 58 1.69 9.70 -5.76
CA LEU A 58 2.30 10.34 -4.59
C LEU A 58 1.57 11.59 -4.09
N PRO A 59 1.12 12.55 -4.93
CA PRO A 59 0.38 13.71 -4.43
C PRO A 59 -0.87 13.34 -3.63
N ASP A 60 -1.61 12.32 -4.07
CA ASP A 60 -2.80 11.82 -3.38
C ASP A 60 -2.42 11.09 -2.09
N TYR A 61 -1.37 10.26 -2.12
CA TYR A 61 -0.86 9.57 -0.94
C TYR A 61 -0.42 10.55 0.14
N VAL A 62 0.30 11.60 -0.24
CA VAL A 62 0.78 12.66 0.67
C VAL A 62 -0.39 13.47 1.22
N ALA A 63 -1.26 13.97 0.36
CA ALA A 63 -2.38 14.81 0.77
C ALA A 63 -3.31 14.07 1.75
N ASN A 64 -3.65 12.82 1.43
CA ASN A 64 -4.51 12.01 2.30
C ASN A 64 -3.78 11.54 3.56
N GLY A 65 -2.53 11.08 3.42
CA GLY A 65 -1.71 10.53 4.50
C GLY A 65 -1.32 11.57 5.55
N ILE A 66 -0.88 12.77 5.15
CA ILE A 66 -0.51 13.80 6.11
C ILE A 66 -1.73 14.32 6.89
N ASN A 67 -2.89 14.42 6.22
CA ASN A 67 -4.12 14.87 6.86
C ASN A 67 -4.69 13.85 7.84
N ILE A 68 -4.58 12.54 7.54
CA ILE A 68 -5.09 11.52 8.47
C ILE A 68 -4.28 11.45 9.76
N VAL A 69 -2.95 11.66 9.71
CA VAL A 69 -2.08 11.59 10.89
C VAL A 69 -1.72 12.97 11.46
N ARG A 70 -2.37 14.05 11.02
CA ARG A 70 -2.00 15.44 11.35
C ARG A 70 -1.89 15.72 12.85
N SER A 71 -2.72 15.05 13.66
CA SER A 71 -2.71 15.18 15.13
C SER A 71 -1.47 14.56 15.78
N TYR A 72 -0.73 13.70 15.09
CA TYR A 72 0.43 12.97 15.60
C TYR A 72 1.71 13.53 14.96
N PHE A 73 2.36 14.47 15.65
CA PHE A 73 3.52 15.20 15.12
C PHE A 73 4.59 14.28 14.51
N GLY A 74 5.02 13.22 15.20
CA GLY A 74 6.03 12.29 14.68
C GLY A 74 5.62 11.61 13.37
N GLN A 75 4.37 11.17 13.25
CA GLN A 75 3.87 10.57 12.00
C GLN A 75 3.69 11.61 10.90
N ALA A 76 3.18 12.81 11.21
CA ALA A 76 3.02 13.86 10.21
C ALA A 76 4.37 14.34 9.64
N TRP A 77 5.41 14.41 10.48
CA TRP A 77 6.76 14.73 10.04
C TRP A 77 7.43 13.58 9.29
N PHE A 78 7.17 12.33 9.70
CA PHE A 78 7.52 11.18 8.89
C PHE A 78 6.88 11.26 7.50
N GLN A 79 5.59 11.58 7.38
CA GLN A 79 4.91 11.68 6.09
C GLN A 79 5.54 12.74 5.19
N ALA A 80 5.96 13.89 5.73
CA ALA A 80 6.66 14.90 4.96
C ALA A 80 8.03 14.42 4.45
N ASN A 81 8.78 13.70 5.28
CA ASN A 81 10.05 13.10 4.88
C ASN A 81 9.85 11.97 3.85
N TRP A 82 8.92 11.06 4.13
CA TRP A 82 8.51 9.95 3.27
C TRP A 82 8.15 10.49 1.87
N ALA A 83 7.34 11.55 1.80
CA ALA A 83 6.97 12.19 0.55
C ALA A 83 8.18 12.62 -0.31
N TYR A 84 9.21 13.16 0.33
CA TYR A 84 10.45 13.52 -0.37
C TYR A 84 11.19 12.28 -0.88
N GLU A 85 11.32 11.23 -0.05
CA GLU A 85 11.97 9.98 -0.46
C GLU A 85 11.23 9.32 -1.63
N GLU A 86 9.91 9.18 -1.53
CA GLU A 86 9.02 8.63 -2.56
C GLU A 86 9.02 9.43 -3.86
N SER A 87 9.14 10.76 -3.79
CA SER A 87 9.21 11.59 -5.00
C SER A 87 10.32 11.14 -5.94
N LYS A 88 11.41 10.59 -5.39
CA LYS A 88 12.53 10.10 -6.20
C LYS A 88 12.19 8.82 -6.94
N HIS A 89 11.25 8.00 -6.47
CA HIS A 89 10.96 6.69 -7.06
C HIS A 89 10.33 6.86 -8.44
N SER A 90 9.19 7.57 -8.51
CA SER A 90 8.53 7.89 -9.80
C SER A 90 9.46 8.67 -10.73
N LEU A 91 10.15 9.70 -10.23
CA LEU A 91 11.08 10.51 -11.03
C LEU A 91 12.19 9.66 -11.66
N THR A 92 12.79 8.75 -10.89
CA THR A 92 13.89 7.92 -11.37
C THR A 92 13.40 6.89 -12.39
N LEU A 93 12.24 6.27 -12.17
CA LEU A 93 11.65 5.33 -13.13
C LEU A 93 11.26 6.03 -14.45
N MET A 94 10.71 7.24 -14.39
CA MET A 94 10.46 8.06 -15.59
C MET A 94 11.75 8.36 -16.36
N GLN A 95 12.80 8.80 -15.66
CA GLN A 95 14.10 9.07 -16.29
C GLN A 95 14.69 7.82 -16.93
N TYR A 96 14.54 6.66 -16.31
CA TYR A 96 14.95 5.38 -16.90
C TYR A 96 14.19 5.06 -18.19
N LEU A 97 12.86 5.20 -18.21
CA LEU A 97 12.03 4.93 -19.40
C LEU A 97 12.44 5.81 -20.61
N LEU A 98 12.79 7.08 -20.37
CA LEU A 98 13.32 7.98 -21.39
C LEU A 98 14.73 7.60 -21.82
N ARG A 99 15.66 7.41 -20.87
CA ARG A 99 17.10 7.20 -21.15
C ARG A 99 17.38 5.86 -21.80
N SER A 100 16.60 4.83 -21.47
CA SER A 100 16.60 3.52 -22.14
C SER A 100 16.05 3.59 -23.57
N GLY A 101 15.33 4.66 -23.93
CA GLY A 101 14.63 4.80 -25.20
C GLY A 101 13.37 3.94 -25.31
N LYS A 102 12.88 3.39 -24.20
CA LYS A 102 11.67 2.54 -24.19
C LYS A 102 10.39 3.34 -24.25
N ARG A 103 10.41 4.60 -23.80
CA ARG A 103 9.33 5.56 -23.95
C ARG A 103 9.83 6.88 -24.49
N THR A 104 8.99 7.55 -25.27
CA THR A 104 9.20 8.94 -25.69
C THR A 104 8.64 9.90 -24.64
N GLU A 105 9.03 11.18 -24.73
CA GLU A 105 8.47 12.24 -23.88
C GLU A 105 6.96 12.38 -24.04
N GLU A 106 6.46 12.25 -25.27
CA GLU A 106 5.02 12.26 -25.58
C GLU A 106 4.29 11.12 -24.88
N GLN A 107 4.82 9.89 -24.94
CA GLN A 107 4.22 8.73 -24.27
C GLN A 107 4.18 8.89 -22.74
N LEU A 108 5.22 9.46 -22.13
CA LEU A 108 5.21 9.74 -20.69
C LEU A 108 4.24 10.88 -20.32
N THR A 109 4.14 11.90 -21.15
CA THR A 109 3.16 12.99 -20.97
C THR A 109 1.73 12.45 -21.03
N ASP A 110 1.43 11.59 -22.00
CA ASP A 110 0.14 10.91 -22.11
C ASP A 110 -0.14 10.02 -20.90
N LEU A 111 0.87 9.30 -20.40
CA LEU A 111 0.74 8.49 -19.19
C LEU A 111 0.41 9.37 -17.98
N GLN A 112 1.12 10.49 -17.80
CA GLN A 112 0.85 11.47 -16.74
C GLN A 112 -0.60 11.94 -16.77
N HIS A 113 -1.10 12.35 -17.94
CA HIS A 113 -2.49 12.79 -18.10
C HIS A 113 -3.49 11.68 -17.73
N LYS A 114 -3.24 10.44 -18.12
CA LYS A 114 -4.12 9.30 -17.78
C LYS A 114 -4.14 9.00 -16.28
N ILE A 115 -2.98 9.08 -15.63
CA ILE A 115 -2.85 8.87 -14.18
C ILE A 115 -3.59 9.95 -13.41
N PHE A 116 -3.34 11.22 -13.75
CA PHE A 116 -3.92 12.39 -13.08
C PHE A 116 -5.40 12.63 -13.42
N ALA A 117 -5.96 11.90 -14.40
CA ALA A 117 -7.40 11.89 -14.67
C ALA A 117 -8.20 11.11 -13.62
N LYS A 118 -7.53 10.37 -12.73
CA LYS A 118 -8.13 9.68 -11.59
C LYS A 118 -7.47 10.12 -10.31
N GLN A 119 -8.13 9.87 -9.20
CA GLN A 119 -7.63 10.16 -7.86
C GLN A 119 -7.60 8.88 -7.03
N TRP A 120 -6.51 8.67 -6.30
CA TRP A 120 -6.46 7.65 -5.28
C TRP A 120 -7.16 8.15 -4.00
N ASN A 121 -7.98 7.29 -3.41
CA ASN A 121 -8.73 7.59 -2.19
C ASN A 121 -8.29 6.65 -1.07
N LEU A 122 -8.40 7.14 0.17
CA LEU A 122 -8.10 6.36 1.36
C LEU A 122 -8.93 5.07 1.42
N PRO A 123 -8.30 3.88 1.49
CA PRO A 123 -9.01 2.62 1.69
C PRO A 123 -9.47 2.43 3.14
N PHE A 124 -8.87 3.18 4.07
CA PHE A 124 -9.21 3.17 5.49
C PHE A 124 -9.20 4.60 6.06
N HIS A 125 -10.04 4.86 7.04
CA HIS A 125 -10.31 6.23 7.50
C HIS A 125 -9.81 6.54 8.91
N THR A 126 -9.19 5.57 9.61
CA THR A 126 -8.55 5.82 10.90
C THR A 126 -7.03 5.90 10.76
N PRO A 127 -6.34 6.72 11.58
CA PRO A 127 -4.88 6.79 11.58
C PRO A 127 -4.21 5.43 11.81
N ARG A 128 -4.77 4.61 12.71
CA ARG A 128 -4.25 3.27 13.03
C ARG A 128 -4.38 2.31 11.86
N GLN A 129 -5.54 2.27 11.19
CA GLN A 129 -5.74 1.43 10.01
C GLN A 129 -4.84 1.86 8.86
N MET A 130 -4.71 3.18 8.60
CA MET A 130 -3.82 3.66 7.54
C MET A 130 -2.34 3.46 7.84
N THR A 131 -1.91 3.56 9.10
CA THR A 131 -0.55 3.21 9.53
C THR A 131 -0.27 1.73 9.22
N PHE A 132 -1.24 0.86 9.48
CA PHE A 132 -1.10 -0.55 9.16
C PHE A 132 -1.19 -0.85 7.66
N TYR A 133 -2.05 -0.15 6.92
CA TYR A 133 -2.10 -0.23 5.46
C TYR A 133 -0.75 0.13 4.82
N GLY A 134 -0.15 1.25 5.24
CA GLY A 134 1.20 1.65 4.82
C GLY A 134 2.23 0.56 5.12
N CYS A 135 2.26 0.01 6.34
CA CYS A 135 3.14 -1.11 6.70
C CYS A 135 3.07 -2.30 5.73
N VAL A 136 1.85 -2.70 5.35
CA VAL A 136 1.61 -3.84 4.44
C VAL A 136 2.01 -3.50 3.01
N GLN A 137 1.66 -2.30 2.54
CA GLN A 137 1.98 -1.84 1.20
C GLN A 137 3.51 -1.72 1.00
N GLU A 138 4.21 -1.06 1.92
CA GLU A 138 5.67 -0.85 1.91
C GLU A 138 6.46 -2.18 1.94
N MET A 139 5.96 -3.16 2.71
CA MET A 139 6.55 -4.49 2.70
C MET A 139 6.28 -5.22 1.37
N ALA A 140 5.11 -5.03 0.77
CA ALA A 140 4.79 -5.62 -0.52
C ALA A 140 5.63 -5.03 -1.65
N THR A 141 5.75 -3.70 -1.73
CA THR A 141 6.60 -2.98 -2.68
C THR A 141 8.06 -3.32 -2.49
N PHE A 142 8.59 -3.38 -1.26
CA PHE A 142 9.94 -3.91 -1.00
C PHE A 142 10.18 -5.27 -1.68
N VAL A 143 9.27 -6.24 -1.46
CA VAL A 143 9.40 -7.58 -2.05
C VAL A 143 9.32 -7.52 -3.58
N ILE A 144 8.47 -6.66 -4.13
CA ILE A 144 8.32 -6.51 -5.58
C ILE A 144 9.57 -5.88 -6.19
N TYR A 145 10.11 -4.81 -5.62
CA TYR A 145 11.32 -4.15 -6.09
C TYR A 145 12.55 -5.05 -6.00
N VAL A 146 12.67 -5.90 -4.96
CA VAL A 146 13.72 -6.93 -4.90
C VAL A 146 13.61 -7.91 -6.08
N LYS A 147 12.41 -8.36 -6.43
CA LYS A 147 12.22 -9.23 -7.61
C LYS A 147 12.53 -8.51 -8.92
N HIS A 148 12.12 -7.26 -9.05
CA HIS A 148 12.37 -6.47 -10.26
C HIS A 148 13.85 -6.14 -10.44
N ARG A 149 14.58 -5.93 -9.34
CA ARG A 149 16.04 -5.87 -9.32
C ARG A 149 16.68 -7.14 -9.88
N GLU A 150 16.24 -8.32 -9.43
CA GLU A 150 16.75 -9.60 -9.95
C GLU A 150 16.47 -9.76 -11.44
N ARG A 151 15.29 -9.34 -11.90
CA ARG A 151 14.92 -9.33 -13.31
C ARG A 151 15.79 -8.39 -14.15
N ALA A 152 16.00 -7.15 -13.69
CA ALA A 152 16.88 -6.20 -14.35
C ALA A 152 18.32 -6.75 -14.45
N ALA A 153 18.80 -7.42 -13.40
CA ALA A 153 20.09 -8.09 -13.42
C ALA A 153 20.16 -9.22 -14.46
N ALA A 154 19.10 -10.02 -14.60
CA ALA A 154 19.03 -11.09 -15.60
C ALA A 154 19.07 -10.56 -17.05
N GLU A 155 18.62 -9.33 -17.28
CA GLU A 155 18.72 -8.64 -18.57
C GLU A 155 19.98 -7.74 -18.68
N ASN A 156 20.91 -7.83 -17.75
CA ASN A 156 22.14 -7.02 -17.68
C ASN A 156 21.87 -5.49 -17.71
N ASP A 157 20.74 -5.04 -17.15
CA ASP A 157 20.47 -3.62 -16.97
C ASP A 157 20.98 -3.14 -15.60
N GLU A 158 22.25 -2.73 -15.55
CA GLU A 158 22.89 -2.26 -14.33
C GLU A 158 22.25 -0.98 -13.77
N CYS A 159 21.75 -0.09 -14.65
CA CYS A 159 21.06 1.13 -14.26
C CYS A 159 19.74 0.81 -13.55
N LEU A 160 18.85 0.04 -14.19
CA LEU A 160 17.56 -0.30 -13.61
C LEU A 160 17.70 -1.15 -12.34
N ARG A 161 18.68 -2.06 -12.31
CA ARG A 161 19.02 -2.81 -11.10
C ARG A 161 19.38 -1.89 -9.95
N ALA A 162 20.21 -0.87 -10.18
CA ALA A 162 20.60 0.10 -9.16
C ALA A 162 19.41 0.95 -8.69
N ILE A 163 18.54 1.38 -9.61
CA ILE A 163 17.30 2.11 -9.29
C ILE A 163 16.45 1.29 -8.31
N TYR A 164 16.19 0.02 -8.63
CA TYR A 164 15.41 -0.87 -7.76
C TYR A 164 16.11 -1.18 -6.43
N ASP A 165 17.44 -1.21 -6.38
CA ASP A 165 18.20 -1.32 -5.12
C ASP A 165 17.94 -0.11 -4.20
N TYR A 166 17.98 1.11 -4.74
CA TYR A 166 17.71 2.33 -3.96
C TYR A 166 16.26 2.39 -3.48
N ILE A 167 15.31 2.11 -4.37
CA ILE A 167 13.89 2.11 -4.03
C ILE A 167 13.61 1.07 -2.94
N ALA A 168 13.99 -0.20 -3.15
CA ALA A 168 13.76 -1.27 -2.17
C ALA A 168 14.36 -0.96 -0.79
N ARG A 169 15.49 -0.24 -0.74
CA ARG A 169 16.10 0.21 0.51
C ARG A 169 15.27 1.26 1.24
N ASP A 170 14.60 2.16 0.52
CA ASP A 170 13.70 3.15 1.10
C ASP A 170 12.42 2.45 1.62
N GLU A 171 11.79 1.59 0.80
CA GLU A 171 10.58 0.82 1.13
C GLU A 171 10.72 0.03 2.45
N ILE A 172 11.83 -0.70 2.60
CA ILE A 172 12.04 -1.47 3.83
C ILE A 172 12.29 -0.56 5.04
N ALA A 173 12.87 0.63 4.85
CA ALA A 173 13.06 1.60 5.92
C ALA A 173 11.72 2.23 6.34
N HIS A 174 10.87 2.57 5.38
CA HIS A 174 9.52 3.08 5.62
C HIS A 174 8.65 2.05 6.32
N CYS A 175 8.65 0.79 5.84
CA CYS A 175 7.97 -0.31 6.50
C CYS A 175 8.41 -0.45 7.96
N ARG A 176 9.72 -0.33 8.25
CA ARG A 176 10.24 -0.41 9.62
C ARG A 176 9.73 0.74 10.50
N PHE A 177 9.61 1.94 9.97
CA PHE A 177 8.99 3.04 10.71
C PHE A 177 7.53 2.75 11.04
N TYR A 178 6.72 2.35 10.06
CA TYR A 178 5.32 1.96 10.31
C TYR A 178 5.23 0.85 11.36
N GLN A 179 6.09 -0.16 11.29
CA GLN A 179 6.14 -1.24 12.27
C GLN A 179 6.52 -0.76 13.68
N SER A 180 7.45 0.18 13.81
CA SER A 180 7.77 0.82 15.10
C SER A 180 6.54 1.51 15.69
N VAL A 181 5.80 2.29 14.89
CA VAL A 181 4.56 2.92 15.33
C VAL A 181 3.52 1.87 15.75
N ILE A 182 3.34 0.80 14.97
CA ILE A 182 2.39 -0.27 15.29
C ILE A 182 2.77 -0.99 16.60
N LYS A 183 4.06 -1.17 16.90
CA LYS A 183 4.48 -1.72 18.20
C LYS A 183 4.03 -0.85 19.35
N VAL A 184 4.22 0.46 19.24
CA VAL A 184 3.76 1.42 20.25
C VAL A 184 2.23 1.35 20.39
N LEU A 185 1.49 1.22 19.30
CA LEU A 185 0.03 1.06 19.33
C LEU A 185 -0.41 -0.27 19.96
N LEU A 186 0.34 -1.37 19.73
CA LEU A 186 0.10 -2.68 20.37
C LEU A 186 0.41 -2.67 21.87
N GLU A 187 1.33 -1.83 22.34
CA GLU A 187 1.59 -1.62 23.76
C GLU A 187 0.45 -0.86 24.45
N GLU A 188 -0.12 0.13 23.75
CA GLU A 188 -1.18 1.01 24.27
C GLU A 188 -2.56 0.33 24.24
N ASP A 189 -2.94 -0.23 23.10
CA ASP A 189 -4.24 -0.88 22.87
C ASP A 189 -4.04 -2.10 21.98
N ARG A 190 -3.65 -3.22 22.61
CA ARG A 190 -3.37 -4.47 21.89
C ARG A 190 -4.60 -5.02 21.18
N GLU A 191 -5.74 -5.07 21.86
CA GLU A 191 -6.98 -5.67 21.31
C GLU A 191 -7.49 -4.86 20.12
N GLY A 192 -7.64 -3.54 20.27
CA GLY A 192 -8.09 -2.69 19.19
C GLY A 192 -7.11 -2.62 18.04
N THR A 193 -5.79 -2.65 18.31
CA THR A 193 -4.78 -2.69 17.25
C THR A 193 -4.83 -4.00 16.47
N LEU A 194 -4.98 -5.15 17.15
CA LEU A 194 -5.16 -6.45 16.48
C LEU A 194 -6.44 -6.50 15.65
N ALA A 195 -7.53 -5.91 16.13
CA ALA A 195 -8.79 -5.81 15.38
C ALA A 195 -8.61 -5.00 14.08
N ASP A 196 -7.94 -3.84 14.15
CA ASP A 196 -7.65 -3.02 12.96
C ASP A 196 -6.68 -3.73 12.01
N MET A 197 -5.66 -4.42 12.52
CA MET A 197 -4.76 -5.24 11.69
C MET A 197 -5.53 -6.34 10.94
N ALA A 198 -6.43 -7.05 11.64
CA ALA A 198 -7.26 -8.09 11.04
C ALA A 198 -8.19 -7.51 9.98
N HIS A 199 -8.81 -6.37 10.26
CA HIS A 199 -9.67 -5.65 9.32
C HIS A 199 -8.89 -5.25 8.06
N VAL A 200 -7.74 -4.60 8.20
CA VAL A 200 -6.96 -4.16 7.04
C VAL A 200 -6.48 -5.36 6.23
N PHE A 201 -5.94 -6.42 6.83
CA PHE A 201 -5.51 -7.60 6.07
C PHE A 201 -6.66 -8.27 5.31
N ALA A 202 -7.87 -8.28 5.87
CA ALA A 202 -9.03 -8.88 5.21
C ALA A 202 -9.55 -8.07 4.02
N ASN A 203 -9.25 -6.77 3.96
CA ASN A 203 -9.73 -5.84 2.93
C ASN A 203 -8.57 -5.13 2.20
N PHE A 204 -7.36 -5.69 2.26
CA PHE A 204 -6.18 -5.07 1.67
C PHE A 204 -6.22 -5.19 0.15
N GLU A 205 -6.05 -4.06 -0.53
CA GLU A 205 -5.83 -3.98 -1.97
C GLU A 205 -4.61 -3.11 -2.27
N MET A 206 -3.86 -3.48 -3.32
CA MET A 206 -2.77 -2.65 -3.82
C MET A 206 -3.35 -1.31 -4.32
N PRO A 207 -2.67 -0.18 -4.08
CA PRO A 207 -3.23 1.14 -4.38
C PRO A 207 -3.47 1.38 -5.88
N GLY A 208 -2.79 0.66 -6.76
CA GLY A 208 -2.99 0.76 -8.22
C GLY A 208 -4.26 0.09 -8.76
N VAL A 209 -4.94 -0.74 -7.97
CA VAL A 209 -6.16 -1.47 -8.39
C VAL A 209 -7.23 -0.48 -8.84
N GLY A 210 -7.78 -0.68 -10.04
CA GLY A 210 -8.86 0.14 -10.61
C GLY A 210 -8.46 1.54 -11.12
N ILE A 211 -7.29 2.04 -10.74
CA ILE A 211 -6.85 3.40 -11.11
C ILE A 211 -5.72 3.43 -12.14
N VAL A 212 -4.73 2.53 -12.06
CA VAL A 212 -3.66 2.45 -13.06
C VAL A 212 -4.23 1.95 -14.41
N PRO A 213 -3.89 2.57 -15.55
CA PRO A 213 -4.37 2.13 -16.86
C PRO A 213 -4.01 0.68 -17.17
N ASP A 214 -4.98 -0.10 -17.65
CA ASP A 214 -4.81 -1.49 -18.04
C ASP A 214 -4.27 -2.41 -16.93
N TYR A 215 -4.50 -2.06 -15.66
CA TYR A 215 -3.88 -2.70 -14.49
C TYR A 215 -4.01 -4.22 -14.48
N ASP A 216 -5.18 -4.78 -14.77
CA ASP A 216 -5.38 -6.24 -14.77
C ASP A 216 -4.51 -6.94 -15.83
N SER A 217 -4.39 -6.33 -17.01
CA SER A 217 -3.56 -6.87 -18.10
C SER A 217 -2.06 -6.74 -17.78
N ARG A 218 -1.66 -5.65 -17.12
CA ARG A 218 -0.29 -5.41 -16.65
C ARG A 218 0.06 -6.40 -15.54
N ILE A 219 -0.79 -6.54 -14.53
CA ILE A 219 -0.61 -7.48 -13.43
C ILE A 219 -0.61 -8.94 -13.91
N LEU A 220 -1.43 -9.33 -14.88
CA LEU A 220 -1.39 -10.68 -15.44
C LEU A 220 -0.03 -11.00 -16.07
N LYS A 221 0.52 -10.08 -16.87
CA LYS A 221 1.88 -10.20 -17.43
C LYS A 221 2.95 -10.19 -16.34
N MET A 222 2.71 -9.45 -15.25
CA MET A 222 3.64 -9.36 -14.12
C MET A 222 3.51 -10.51 -13.12
N ARG A 223 2.39 -11.24 -13.09
CA ARG A 223 2.16 -12.39 -12.17
C ARG A 223 3.11 -13.56 -12.46
N GLU A 224 3.60 -13.69 -13.69
CA GLU A 224 4.67 -14.64 -14.03
C GLU A 224 6.03 -14.24 -13.40
N ALA A 225 6.19 -12.98 -12.98
CA ALA A 225 7.37 -12.45 -12.27
C ALA A 225 7.07 -11.92 -10.84
N GLY A 226 5.82 -12.03 -10.36
CA GLY A 226 5.25 -11.18 -9.30
C GLY A 226 5.08 -11.84 -7.92
N VAL A 227 4.49 -11.09 -6.98
CA VAL A 227 4.10 -11.59 -5.65
C VAL A 227 2.74 -12.28 -5.78
N ASP A 228 2.75 -13.60 -5.93
CA ASP A 228 1.53 -14.40 -5.80
C ASP A 228 1.05 -14.47 -4.33
N ARG A 229 -0.08 -15.12 -4.09
CA ARG A 229 -0.64 -15.26 -2.74
C ARG A 229 0.33 -15.93 -1.77
N ASN A 230 1.08 -16.94 -2.20
CA ASN A 230 2.03 -17.64 -1.34
C ASN A 230 3.22 -16.74 -0.99
N VAL A 231 3.74 -16.01 -1.97
CA VAL A 231 4.81 -15.01 -1.75
C VAL A 231 4.31 -13.92 -0.82
N PHE A 232 3.09 -13.40 -1.00
CA PHE A 232 2.51 -12.41 -0.09
C PHE A 232 2.45 -12.94 1.34
N ILE A 233 1.96 -14.16 1.54
CA ILE A 233 1.90 -14.76 2.88
C ILE A 233 3.31 -14.91 3.47
N GLN A 234 4.26 -15.45 2.72
CA GLN A 234 5.59 -15.79 3.22
C GLN A 234 6.53 -14.60 3.38
N LYS A 235 6.39 -13.57 2.53
CA LYS A 235 7.32 -12.44 2.44
C LYS A 235 6.72 -11.13 2.96
N VAL A 236 5.40 -11.02 3.06
CA VAL A 236 4.71 -9.82 3.58
C VAL A 236 4.03 -10.11 4.93
N TYR A 237 3.01 -10.97 4.92
CA TYR A 237 2.17 -11.22 6.09
C TYR A 237 2.97 -11.80 7.28
N MET A 238 3.67 -12.92 7.08
CA MET A 238 4.39 -13.62 8.15
C MET A 238 5.55 -12.77 8.71
N PRO A 239 6.37 -12.08 7.88
CA PRO A 239 7.40 -11.18 8.38
C PRO A 239 6.87 -9.99 9.20
N ILE A 240 5.75 -9.39 8.79
CA ILE A 240 5.10 -8.32 9.56
C ILE A 240 4.70 -8.84 10.94
N LEU A 241 3.95 -9.96 11.02
CA LEU A 241 3.54 -10.53 12.31
C LEU A 241 4.73 -10.86 13.20
N LYS A 242 5.77 -11.47 12.63
CA LYS A 242 6.99 -11.83 13.35
C LYS A 242 7.67 -10.59 13.94
N TYR A 243 7.81 -9.51 13.16
CA TYR A 243 8.46 -8.30 13.65
C TYR A 243 7.65 -7.61 14.75
N LEU A 244 6.32 -7.61 14.62
CA LEU A 244 5.40 -7.02 15.60
C LEU A 244 5.23 -7.88 16.86
N GLY A 245 5.80 -9.09 16.91
CA GLY A 245 5.60 -10.01 18.03
C GLY A 245 4.15 -10.47 18.18
N VAL A 246 3.41 -10.53 17.08
CA VAL A 246 2.01 -10.95 17.05
C VAL A 246 1.94 -12.43 16.66
N GLY A 247 1.31 -13.22 17.52
CA GLY A 247 1.19 -14.66 17.31
C GLY A 247 0.18 -14.99 16.21
N ARG A 248 0.40 -16.07 15.46
CA ARG A 248 -0.60 -16.54 14.47
C ARG A 248 -1.95 -16.84 15.10
N HIS A 249 -1.97 -17.47 16.29
CA HIS A 249 -3.20 -17.79 17.00
C HIS A 249 -3.98 -16.55 17.43
N GLU A 250 -3.26 -15.52 17.86
CA GLU A 250 -3.80 -14.22 18.25
C GLU A 250 -4.39 -13.49 17.05
N MET A 251 -3.66 -13.42 15.93
CA MET A 251 -4.18 -12.82 14.70
C MET A 251 -5.41 -13.57 14.17
N LEU A 252 -5.40 -14.91 14.21
CA LEU A 252 -6.57 -15.73 13.84
C LEU A 252 -7.77 -15.48 14.75
N ALA A 253 -7.55 -15.21 16.04
CA ALA A 253 -8.64 -14.86 16.96
C ALA A 253 -9.25 -13.50 16.61
N ALA A 254 -8.42 -12.49 16.35
CA ALA A 254 -8.89 -11.17 15.91
C ALA A 254 -9.66 -11.23 14.58
N GLN A 255 -9.17 -12.03 13.62
CA GLN A 255 -9.86 -12.27 12.35
C GLN A 255 -11.22 -12.95 12.53
N ARG A 256 -11.33 -13.94 13.43
CA ARG A 256 -12.62 -14.58 13.76
C ARG A 256 -13.59 -13.58 14.38
N ALA A 257 -13.14 -12.82 15.38
CA ALA A 257 -13.97 -11.79 16.01
C ALA A 257 -14.50 -10.76 15.00
N ALA A 258 -13.67 -10.34 14.04
CA ALA A 258 -14.08 -9.43 12.97
C ALA A 258 -15.15 -10.04 12.05
N LEU A 259 -15.07 -11.34 11.74
CA LEU A 259 -16.08 -12.05 10.95
C LEU A 259 -17.40 -12.22 11.73
N ASP A 260 -17.32 -12.54 13.01
CA ASP A 260 -18.50 -12.70 13.86
C ASP A 260 -19.27 -11.39 14.02
N LEU A 261 -18.57 -10.26 14.15
CA LEU A 261 -19.17 -8.92 14.15
C LEU A 261 -19.91 -8.62 12.84
N ARG A 262 -19.30 -8.92 11.68
CA ARG A 262 -19.96 -8.74 10.37
C ARG A 262 -21.24 -9.55 10.26
N HIS A 263 -21.20 -10.84 10.62
CA HIS A 263 -22.39 -11.69 10.60
C HIS A 263 -23.45 -11.27 11.63
N GLY A 264 -23.04 -10.65 12.74
CA GLY A 264 -23.95 -10.08 13.74
C GLY A 264 -24.67 -8.83 13.23
N ASP A 265 -23.96 -7.94 12.53
CA ASP A 265 -24.53 -6.73 11.93
C ASP A 265 -25.47 -7.03 10.77
N GLU A 266 -25.12 -7.99 9.91
CA GLU A 266 -26.01 -8.47 8.84
C GLU A 266 -27.29 -9.07 9.41
N ARG A 267 -27.20 -9.86 10.48
CA ARG A 267 -28.38 -10.40 11.19
C ARG A 267 -29.23 -9.31 11.82
N ARG A 268 -28.62 -8.33 12.50
CA ARG A 268 -29.34 -7.19 13.08
C ARG A 268 -30.06 -6.37 12.02
N ARG A 269 -29.39 -6.10 10.89
CA ARG A 269 -29.97 -5.37 9.76
C ARG A 269 -31.13 -6.14 9.12
N ALA A 270 -31.00 -7.46 8.95
CA ALA A 270 -32.10 -8.30 8.46
C ALA A 270 -33.32 -8.26 9.41
N THR A 271 -33.11 -8.41 10.72
CA THR A 271 -34.21 -8.29 11.70
C THR A 271 -34.83 -6.89 11.77
N SER A 272 -34.06 -5.82 11.54
CA SER A 272 -34.60 -4.46 11.48
C SER A 272 -35.39 -4.18 10.20
N ILE A 273 -35.03 -4.80 9.07
CA ILE A 273 -35.80 -4.72 7.83
C ILE A 273 -37.12 -5.49 7.96
N ASP A 274 -37.09 -6.69 8.55
CA ASP A 274 -38.29 -7.48 8.83
C ASP A 274 -39.24 -6.78 9.82
N ALA A 275 -38.69 -6.03 10.79
CA ALA A 275 -39.48 -5.22 11.72
C ALA A 275 -40.09 -3.94 11.11
N LEU A 276 -39.62 -3.52 9.93
CA LEU A 276 -40.16 -2.38 9.18
C LEU A 276 -41.15 -2.80 8.08
N ALA A 277 -41.36 -4.11 7.86
CA ALA A 277 -42.36 -4.60 6.94
C ALA A 277 -43.77 -4.25 7.47
N PRO A 278 -44.65 -3.61 6.68
CA PRO A 278 -46.00 -3.31 7.12
C PRO A 278 -46.74 -4.62 7.44
N ALA A 279 -47.45 -4.65 8.56
CA ALA A 279 -48.30 -5.78 8.92
C ALA A 279 -49.25 -6.09 7.74
N PRO A 280 -49.46 -7.36 7.39
CA PRO A 280 -50.32 -7.72 6.27
C PRO A 280 -51.71 -7.13 6.50
N THR A 281 -52.14 -6.26 5.59
CA THR A 281 -53.48 -5.68 5.61
C THR A 281 -54.48 -6.81 5.45
N GLN A 282 -55.28 -7.07 6.48
CA GLN A 282 -56.46 -7.93 6.38
C GLN A 282 -57.48 -7.28 5.44
N ASN A 283 -57.35 -7.53 4.15
CA ASN A 283 -58.46 -7.44 3.20
C ASN A 283 -58.06 -8.16 1.92
N ASP A 284 -58.40 -9.43 1.87
CA ASP A 284 -58.90 -10.12 0.68
C ASP A 284 -59.46 -11.48 1.12
N ALA A 285 -60.65 -11.44 1.71
CA ALA A 285 -61.50 -12.61 1.81
C ALA A 285 -62.31 -12.72 0.51
N PRO A 286 -62.21 -13.82 -0.26
CA PRO A 286 -63.03 -14.00 -1.45
C PRO A 286 -64.49 -14.20 -1.02
N GLN A 287 -65.37 -13.27 -1.44
CA GLN A 287 -66.81 -13.45 -1.35
C GLN A 287 -67.23 -14.60 -2.26
N ALA A 288 -67.61 -15.72 -1.66
CA ALA A 288 -68.29 -16.81 -2.33
C ALA A 288 -69.71 -16.37 -2.73
N LEU A 289 -70.01 -16.48 -4.02
CA LEU A 289 -71.35 -16.36 -4.59
C LEU A 289 -72.24 -17.52 -4.11
N SER A 290 -73.46 -17.21 -3.69
CA SER A 290 -74.54 -18.17 -3.55
C SER A 290 -75.80 -17.65 -4.25
N ALA A 291 -76.39 -18.54 -5.07
CA ALA A 291 -77.62 -18.46 -5.88
C ALA A 291 -77.51 -17.76 -7.24
#